data_AF-A0A7C6W7Y4-F1
#
_entry.id   AF-A0A7C6W7Y4-F1
#
_cell.length_a   1.000
_cell.length_b   1.000
_cell.length_c   1.000
_cell.angle_alpha   90.00
_cell.angle_beta   90.00
_cell.angle_gamma   90.00
#
_symmetry.space_group_name_H-M   'P 1'
#
loop_
_entity.id
_entity.type
_entity.pdbx_description
1 polymer ?
#
loop_
_entity_poly.entity_id
_entity_poly.type
_entity_poly.pdbx_seq_one_letter_code
_entity_poly.pdbx_strand_id
1 'polypeptide(L)'
;MKAKKMVIWEMEDDRNYYFEASEIETVIDFTNQCIYKIDGISVGEIDRLNEALKNVVERPADEYELEDFLKEQGYSDFEIRMLPDLVDYDETNPYVCYDCSYDYDFFNILHCDTFEIYRWWDGSNWQTVFCPDGGAMEITIDENSQNCLDEWDGSNWWSGSKFCHEYVYDVLEIDGEKPAEPTFLVEYSSQWQNSHPSAEVMTEDELREHLEELGRDANEYIPAK
;
A
#
# COMPACT_ATOMS: atom_id res chain seq x y z
N MET A 1 -19.09 -12.70 15.22
CA MET A 1 -18.67 -12.50 13.84
C MET A 1 -18.27 -11.05 13.68
N LYS A 2 -16.97 -10.83 13.56
CA LYS A 2 -16.36 -9.53 13.29
C LYS A 2 -15.59 -9.71 12.00
N ALA A 3 -16.15 -9.20 10.90
CA ALA A 3 -15.55 -9.34 9.59
C ALA A 3 -14.38 -8.37 9.44
N LYS A 4 -13.29 -8.83 8.84
CA LYS A 4 -12.11 -8.03 8.55
C LYS A 4 -11.65 -8.29 7.12
N LYS A 5 -11.40 -7.21 6.36
CA LYS A 5 -10.90 -7.29 4.98
C LYS A 5 -9.38 -7.26 4.97
N MET A 6 -8.80 -8.27 4.35
CA MET A 6 -7.38 -8.46 4.16
C MET A 6 -7.07 -8.52 2.67
N VAL A 7 -5.81 -8.25 2.33
CA VAL A 7 -5.29 -8.43 0.99
C VAL A 7 -4.08 -9.37 1.07
N ILE A 8 -4.08 -10.40 0.23
CA ILE A 8 -2.87 -11.17 -0.07
C ILE A 8 -2.36 -10.70 -1.41
N TRP A 9 -1.10 -10.32 -1.43
CA TRP A 9 -0.41 -9.88 -2.63
C TRP A 9 0.67 -10.88 -3.02
N GLU A 10 0.50 -11.57 -4.14
CA GLU A 10 1.53 -12.47 -4.66
C GLU A 10 2.57 -11.69 -5.48
N MET A 11 3.83 -11.77 -5.07
CA MET A 11 4.95 -11.19 -5.82
C MET A 11 5.57 -12.23 -6.75
N GLU A 12 6.24 -11.78 -7.82
CA GLU A 12 6.90 -12.67 -8.80
C GLU A 12 8.01 -13.55 -8.21
N ASP A 13 8.45 -13.31 -6.98
CA ASP A 13 9.52 -14.06 -6.30
C ASP A 13 9.04 -14.98 -5.17
N ASP A 14 7.81 -15.49 -5.29
CA ASP A 14 7.14 -16.40 -4.35
C ASP A 14 6.93 -15.80 -2.95
N ARG A 15 7.07 -14.47 -2.79
CA ARG A 15 6.73 -13.78 -1.55
C ARG A 15 5.29 -13.28 -1.60
N ASN A 16 4.54 -13.56 -0.55
CA ASN A 16 3.19 -13.02 -0.38
C ASN A 16 3.20 -11.95 0.71
N TYR A 17 2.76 -10.73 0.38
CA TYR A 17 2.49 -9.70 1.38
C TYR A 17 1.05 -9.82 1.86
N TYR A 18 0.85 -9.79 3.17
CA TYR A 18 -0.47 -9.87 3.79
C TYR A 18 -0.70 -8.68 4.71
N PHE A 19 -1.72 -7.87 4.41
CA PHE A 19 -2.03 -6.65 5.15
C PHE A 19 -3.52 -6.35 5.17
N GLU A 20 -3.95 -5.46 6.06
CA GLU A 20 -5.35 -5.04 6.11
C GLU A 20 -5.68 -4.15 4.90
N ALA A 21 -6.84 -4.37 4.28
CA ALA A 21 -7.24 -3.56 3.11
C ALA A 21 -7.35 -2.06 3.44
N SER A 22 -7.61 -1.71 4.70
CA SER A 22 -7.66 -0.31 5.16
C SER A 22 -6.30 0.36 5.34
N GLU A 23 -5.21 -0.40 5.26
CA GLU A 23 -3.83 0.13 5.34
C GLU A 23 -3.25 0.44 3.96
N ILE A 24 -3.98 0.14 2.88
CA ILE A 24 -3.62 0.53 1.53
C ILE A 24 -3.83 2.03 1.38
N GLU A 25 -2.79 2.72 0.92
CA GLU A 25 -2.81 4.14 0.63
C GLU A 25 -2.80 4.35 -0.89
N THR A 26 -3.56 5.34 -1.37
CA THR A 26 -3.47 5.82 -2.75
C THR A 26 -2.56 7.04 -2.80
N VAL A 27 -1.52 6.99 -3.63
CA VAL A 27 -0.50 8.05 -3.75
C VAL A 27 -0.25 8.42 -5.20
N ILE A 28 0.36 9.58 -5.40
CA ILE A 28 1.04 9.95 -6.64
C ILE A 28 2.54 9.74 -6.45
N ASP A 29 3.18 9.10 -7.43
CA ASP A 29 4.62 8.81 -7.43
C ASP A 29 5.38 9.82 -8.31
N PHE A 30 6.20 10.64 -7.66
CA PHE A 30 7.15 11.56 -8.25
C PHE A 30 8.59 11.09 -8.04
N THR A 31 8.84 9.82 -7.72
CA THR A 31 10.20 9.27 -7.60
C THR A 31 10.99 9.58 -8.88
N ASN A 32 12.13 10.26 -8.72
CA ASN A 32 12.99 10.78 -9.80
C ASN A 32 12.43 12.00 -10.57
N GLN A 33 11.43 12.70 -10.04
CA GLN A 33 10.92 13.97 -10.56
C GLN A 33 11.13 15.08 -9.54
N CYS A 34 11.32 16.31 -10.00
CA CYS A 34 11.35 17.51 -9.17
C CYS A 34 10.08 18.32 -9.48
N ILE A 35 9.10 18.18 -8.59
CA ILE A 35 7.80 18.83 -8.71
C ILE A 35 7.66 19.89 -7.63
N TYR A 36 7.26 21.09 -8.02
CA TYR A 36 6.92 22.16 -7.10
C TYR A 36 5.40 22.28 -6.97
N LYS A 37 4.90 22.26 -5.74
CA LYS A 37 3.55 22.72 -5.43
C LYS A 37 3.54 24.24 -5.25
N ILE A 38 2.49 24.88 -5.75
CA ILE A 38 2.33 26.33 -5.70
C ILE A 38 1.01 26.67 -5.00
N ASP A 39 1.10 27.08 -3.74
CA ASP A 39 -0.04 27.58 -2.96
C ASP A 39 -0.31 29.06 -3.34
N GLY A 40 -1.58 29.50 -3.28
CA GLY A 40 -2.00 30.87 -3.62
C GLY A 40 -2.40 31.08 -5.09
N ILE A 41 -2.22 30.08 -5.96
CA ILE A 41 -2.65 30.11 -7.36
C ILE A 41 -3.77 29.09 -7.59
N SER A 42 -4.82 29.51 -8.30
CA SER A 42 -5.94 28.61 -8.64
C SER A 42 -5.58 27.71 -9.82
N VAL A 43 -6.04 26.46 -9.79
CA VAL A 43 -5.93 25.52 -10.92
C VAL A 43 -6.55 26.05 -12.23
N GLY A 44 -7.47 27.02 -12.17
CA GLY A 44 -7.99 27.69 -13.36
C GLY A 44 -6.98 28.53 -14.14
N GLU A 45 -5.81 28.83 -13.54
CA GLU A 45 -4.76 29.64 -14.17
C GLU A 45 -3.73 28.79 -14.94
N ILE A 46 -3.78 27.46 -14.84
CA ILE A 46 -2.79 26.54 -15.42
C ILE A 46 -2.61 26.78 -16.92
N ASP A 47 -3.71 26.86 -17.68
CA ASP A 47 -3.64 27.07 -19.14
C ASP A 47 -2.97 28.40 -19.50
N ARG A 48 -3.25 29.47 -18.72
CA ARG A 48 -2.64 30.79 -18.93
C ARG A 48 -1.14 30.74 -18.63
N LEU A 49 -0.75 30.09 -17.53
CA LEU A 49 0.65 29.94 -17.14
C LEU A 49 1.43 29.11 -18.17
N ASN A 50 0.86 28.02 -18.66
CA ASN A 50 1.44 27.19 -19.72
C ASN A 50 1.55 27.93 -21.05
N GLU A 51 0.59 28.79 -21.39
CA GLU A 51 0.70 29.65 -22.58
C GLU A 51 1.79 30.71 -22.41
N ALA A 52 1.96 31.27 -21.21
CA ALA A 52 3.04 32.20 -20.91
C ALA A 52 4.41 31.53 -21.03
N LEU A 53 4.57 30.29 -20.53
CA LEU A 53 5.80 29.50 -20.64
C LEU A 53 6.28 29.29 -22.08
N LYS A 54 5.37 29.18 -23.06
CA LYS A 54 5.73 29.04 -24.49
C LYS A 54 6.54 30.22 -25.04
N ASN A 55 6.43 31.38 -24.41
CA ASN A 55 7.12 32.60 -24.82
C ASN A 55 8.43 32.83 -24.04
N VAL A 56 8.75 31.97 -23.07
CA VAL A 56 9.98 32.06 -22.28
C VAL A 56 11.09 31.30 -23.00
N VAL A 57 12.28 31.90 -23.10
CA VAL A 57 13.43 31.31 -23.81
C VAL A 57 14.01 30.13 -23.02
N GLU A 58 14.14 30.29 -21.71
CA GLU A 58 14.63 29.28 -20.78
C GLU A 58 13.54 29.05 -19.73
N ARG A 59 13.01 27.82 -19.67
CA ARG A 59 11.95 27.49 -18.73
C ARG A 59 12.54 27.43 -17.31
N PRO A 60 11.75 27.80 -16.27
CA PRO A 60 12.19 27.69 -14.89
C PRO A 60 12.69 26.29 -14.56
N ALA A 61 13.95 26.17 -14.14
CA ALA A 61 14.58 24.91 -13.77
C ALA A 61 14.67 24.72 -12.25
N ASP A 62 14.44 25.77 -11.47
CA ASP A 62 14.43 25.74 -10.01
C ASP A 62 13.37 26.67 -9.39
N GLU A 63 13.29 26.64 -8.06
CA GLU A 63 12.34 27.43 -7.27
C GLU A 63 12.47 28.95 -7.49
N TYR A 64 13.69 29.47 -7.64
CA TYR A 64 13.93 30.92 -7.76
C TYR A 64 13.50 31.43 -9.14
N GLU A 65 13.85 30.69 -10.19
CA GLU A 65 13.42 31.02 -11.55
C GLU A 65 11.90 30.91 -11.69
N LEU A 66 11.28 29.95 -11.00
CA LEU A 66 9.83 29.80 -10.97
C LEU A 66 9.18 30.95 -10.22
N GLU A 67 9.75 31.39 -9.10
CA GLU A 67 9.28 32.54 -8.33
C GLU A 67 9.33 33.84 -9.17
N ASP A 68 10.43 34.08 -9.88
CA ASP A 68 10.59 35.24 -10.76
C ASP A 68 9.59 35.21 -11.92
N PHE A 69 9.42 34.04 -12.56
CA PHE A 69 8.40 33.86 -13.60
C PHE A 69 6.99 34.18 -13.08
N LEU A 70 6.59 33.66 -11.92
CA LEU A 70 5.26 33.91 -11.36
C LEU A 70 5.05 35.40 -11.02
N LYS A 71 6.08 36.09 -10.49
CA LYS A 71 6.02 37.55 -10.26
C LYS A 71 5.83 38.33 -11.56
N GLU A 72 6.52 37.94 -12.63
CA GLU A 72 6.35 38.53 -13.96
C GLU A 72 4.94 38.30 -14.52
N GLN A 73 4.31 37.16 -14.21
CA GLN A 73 2.92 36.87 -14.56
C GLN A 73 1.88 37.60 -13.69
N GLY A 74 2.34 38.42 -12.75
CA GLY A 74 1.52 39.32 -11.93
C GLY A 74 1.09 38.75 -10.57
N TYR A 75 1.66 37.63 -10.14
CA TYR A 75 1.38 37.06 -8.81
C TYR A 75 2.29 37.67 -7.75
N SER A 76 1.72 37.93 -6.57
CA SER A 76 2.45 38.51 -5.44
C SER A 76 2.19 37.82 -4.10
N ASP A 77 1.24 36.90 -4.06
CA ASP A 77 0.82 36.17 -2.86
C ASP A 77 0.75 34.68 -3.21
N PHE A 78 1.89 34.01 -3.16
CA PHE A 78 2.04 32.59 -3.44
C PHE A 78 3.20 32.01 -2.64
N GLU A 79 3.19 30.69 -2.45
CA GLU A 79 4.27 29.94 -1.81
C GLU A 79 4.64 28.76 -2.70
N ILE A 80 5.94 28.55 -2.92
CA ILE A 80 6.48 27.43 -3.68
C ILE A 80 7.09 26.44 -2.69
N ARG A 81 6.82 25.15 -2.87
CA ARG A 81 7.49 24.10 -2.12
C ARG A 81 7.70 22.86 -2.97
N MET A 82 8.86 22.25 -2.86
CA MET A 82 9.12 20.96 -3.50
C MET A 82 8.25 19.88 -2.84
N LEU A 83 7.59 19.06 -3.66
CA LEU A 83 6.85 17.91 -3.19
C LEU A 83 7.80 16.74 -2.85
N PRO A 84 7.45 15.90 -1.87
CA PRO A 84 8.15 14.64 -1.64
C PRO A 84 7.93 13.67 -2.82
N ASP A 85 8.75 12.62 -2.87
CA ASP A 85 8.64 11.56 -3.89
C ASP A 85 7.25 10.90 -3.90
N LEU A 86 6.66 10.66 -2.72
CA LEU A 86 5.32 10.10 -2.59
C LEU A 86 4.38 11.12 -1.97
N VAL A 87 3.30 11.42 -2.67
CA VAL A 87 2.29 12.39 -2.24
C VAL A 87 0.96 11.68 -2.06
N ASP A 88 0.36 11.79 -0.88
CA ASP A 88 -0.97 11.24 -0.62
C ASP A 88 -2.00 11.86 -1.57
N TYR A 89 -2.80 11.02 -2.22
CA TYR A 89 -3.80 11.45 -3.17
C TYR A 89 -5.09 11.86 -2.44
N ASP A 90 -5.60 13.06 -2.74
CA ASP A 90 -6.88 13.55 -2.24
C ASP A 90 -7.67 14.17 -3.40
N GLU A 91 -8.66 13.42 -3.90
CA GLU A 91 -9.52 13.83 -5.01
C GLU A 91 -10.28 15.15 -4.78
N THR A 92 -10.38 15.59 -3.52
CA THR A 92 -11.14 16.79 -3.13
C THR A 92 -10.29 18.05 -3.06
N ASN A 93 -8.97 17.93 -3.22
CA ASN A 93 -8.02 19.00 -2.96
C ASN A 93 -7.12 19.32 -4.18
N PRO A 94 -7.66 19.95 -5.23
CA PRO A 94 -6.88 20.34 -6.39
C PRO A 94 -5.93 21.50 -6.06
N TYR A 95 -4.67 21.39 -6.51
CA TYR A 95 -3.69 22.47 -6.45
C TYR A 95 -2.78 22.47 -7.68
N VAL A 96 -2.14 23.62 -7.90
CA VAL A 96 -1.22 23.82 -9.01
C VAL A 96 0.14 23.23 -8.66
N CYS A 97 0.66 22.43 -9.58
CA CYS A 97 2.02 21.94 -9.57
C CYS A 97 2.78 22.46 -10.80
N TYR A 98 4.11 22.43 -10.72
CA TYR A 98 5.01 22.66 -11.84
C TYR A 98 6.07 21.56 -11.86
N ASP A 99 6.20 20.85 -12.98
CA ASP A 99 7.32 19.94 -13.22
C ASP A 99 8.52 20.75 -13.72
N CYS A 100 9.68 20.67 -13.07
CA CYS A 100 10.90 21.33 -13.55
C CYS A 100 11.95 20.34 -14.07
N SER A 101 11.56 19.08 -14.33
CA SER A 101 12.45 17.97 -14.67
C SER A 101 12.23 17.44 -16.08
N TYR A 102 10.99 17.12 -16.46
CA TYR A 102 10.68 16.43 -17.71
C TYR A 102 9.87 17.29 -18.67
N ASP A 103 8.67 17.67 -18.27
CA ASP A 103 7.68 18.32 -19.15
C ASP A 103 7.76 19.85 -19.10
N TYR A 104 8.32 20.39 -18.00
CA TYR A 104 8.48 21.84 -17.77
C TYR A 104 7.17 22.62 -17.92
N ASP A 105 6.09 22.11 -17.33
CA ASP A 105 4.74 22.68 -17.42
C ASP A 105 4.01 22.67 -16.06
N PHE A 106 2.98 23.52 -16.00
CA PHE A 106 2.06 23.55 -14.88
C PHE A 106 0.97 22.52 -15.08
N PHE A 107 0.57 21.84 -14.02
CA PHE A 107 -0.50 20.86 -14.04
C PHE A 107 -1.32 20.88 -12.75
N ASN A 108 -2.49 20.25 -12.81
CA ASN A 108 -3.34 20.02 -11.65
C ASN A 108 -2.95 18.66 -11.06
N ILE A 109 -2.65 18.61 -9.76
CA ILE A 109 -2.29 17.36 -9.07
C ILE A 109 -3.29 16.23 -9.31
N LEU A 110 -4.58 16.55 -9.49
CA LEU A 110 -5.64 15.56 -9.72
C LEU A 110 -5.58 14.89 -11.10
N HIS A 111 -4.73 15.37 -12.00
CA HIS A 111 -4.54 14.77 -13.33
C HIS A 111 -3.36 13.79 -13.38
N CYS A 112 -2.65 13.59 -12.26
CA CYS A 112 -1.59 12.60 -12.17
C CYS A 112 -2.15 11.19 -12.05
N ASP A 113 -1.38 10.22 -12.56
CA ASP A 113 -1.63 8.82 -12.29
C ASP A 113 -1.41 8.52 -10.79
N THR A 114 -2.23 7.63 -10.26
CA THR A 114 -2.18 7.21 -8.86
C THR A 114 -1.79 5.75 -8.75
N PHE A 115 -1.13 5.41 -7.66
CA PHE A 115 -0.69 4.06 -7.34
C PHE A 115 -1.19 3.68 -5.94
N GLU A 116 -1.55 2.42 -5.77
CA GLU A 116 -1.75 1.85 -4.45
C GLU A 116 -0.40 1.44 -3.86
N ILE A 117 -0.23 1.72 -2.57
CA ILE A 117 0.96 1.31 -1.82
C ILE A 117 0.55 0.78 -0.46
N TYR A 118 1.43 -0.01 0.12
CA TYR A 118 1.37 -0.38 1.52
C TYR A 118 2.72 -0.04 2.19
N ARG A 119 2.65 0.53 3.40
CA ARG A 119 3.83 0.93 4.17
C ARG A 119 3.81 0.27 5.54
N TRP A 120 4.96 -0.25 5.97
CA TRP A 120 5.12 -0.80 7.32
C TRP A 120 6.48 -0.46 7.91
N TRP A 121 6.55 -0.48 9.24
CA TRP A 121 7.81 -0.29 9.96
C TRP A 121 8.44 -1.66 10.24
N ASP A 122 9.62 -1.93 9.68
CA ASP A 122 10.32 -3.23 9.84
C ASP A 122 11.12 -3.36 11.15
N GLY A 123 11.04 -2.34 12.01
CA GLY A 123 11.84 -2.20 13.24
C GLY A 123 13.00 -1.22 13.12
N SER A 124 13.40 -0.82 11.91
CA SER A 124 14.48 0.14 11.65
C SER A 124 14.13 1.22 10.64
N ASN A 125 13.35 0.93 9.60
CA ASN A 125 12.95 1.86 8.57
C ASN A 125 11.50 1.60 8.14
N TRP A 126 10.89 2.63 7.55
CA TRP A 126 9.66 2.45 6.79
C TRP A 126 9.99 1.74 5.49
N GLN A 127 9.28 0.65 5.25
CA GLN A 127 9.29 -0.07 4.00
C GLN A 127 8.05 0.34 3.20
N THR A 128 8.15 0.32 1.88
CA THR A 128 7.05 0.64 0.97
C THR A 128 7.03 -0.41 -0.12
N VAL A 129 5.85 -0.99 -0.34
CA VAL A 129 5.59 -1.87 -1.48
C VAL A 129 4.58 -1.17 -2.36
N PHE A 130 4.94 -1.01 -3.63
CA PHE A 130 4.00 -0.64 -4.67
C PHE A 130 3.16 -1.84 -5.00
N CYS A 131 1.86 -1.62 -5.07
CA CYS A 131 0.85 -2.60 -5.38
C CYS A 131 0.59 -2.56 -6.90
N PRO A 132 1.29 -3.36 -7.74
CA PRO A 132 1.08 -3.33 -9.19
C PRO A 132 -0.36 -3.69 -9.61
N ASP A 133 -0.80 -3.26 -10.79
CA ASP A 133 -2.12 -3.69 -11.27
C ASP A 133 -2.13 -5.21 -11.55
N GLY A 134 -2.85 -5.97 -10.72
CA GLY A 134 -3.04 -7.42 -10.84
C GLY A 134 -2.13 -8.23 -9.90
N GLY A 135 -2.72 -9.19 -9.18
CA GLY A 135 -2.00 -10.08 -8.23
C GLY A 135 -2.48 -9.96 -6.78
N ALA A 136 -3.44 -9.09 -6.49
CA ALA A 136 -4.09 -8.98 -5.19
C ALA A 136 -5.33 -9.89 -5.10
N MET A 137 -5.44 -10.63 -4.01
CA MET A 137 -6.64 -11.37 -3.62
C MET A 137 -7.28 -10.66 -2.41
N GLU A 138 -8.52 -10.21 -2.55
CA GLU A 138 -9.28 -9.65 -1.43
C GLU A 138 -9.93 -10.77 -0.61
N ILE A 139 -9.67 -10.80 0.70
CA ILE A 139 -10.20 -11.84 1.58
C ILE A 139 -10.95 -11.18 2.72
N THR A 140 -12.16 -11.64 2.99
CA THR A 140 -12.88 -11.28 4.22
C THR A 140 -12.84 -12.44 5.19
N ILE A 141 -12.27 -12.25 6.37
CA ILE A 141 -12.17 -13.26 7.44
C ILE A 141 -13.14 -12.98 8.60
N ASP A 142 -13.54 -14.00 9.36
CA ASP A 142 -14.11 -13.79 10.70
C ASP A 142 -12.98 -13.69 11.74
N GLU A 143 -12.68 -12.49 12.19
CA GLU A 143 -11.65 -12.23 13.20
C GLU A 143 -11.92 -12.99 14.51
N ASN A 144 -13.18 -13.31 14.82
CA ASN A 144 -13.53 -14.07 16.01
C ASN A 144 -13.20 -15.56 15.91
N SER A 145 -12.94 -16.08 14.71
CA SER A 145 -12.61 -17.49 14.50
C SER A 145 -11.11 -17.78 14.63
N GLN A 146 -10.30 -16.76 14.98
CA GLN A 146 -8.86 -16.89 15.11
C GLN A 146 -8.48 -18.08 15.99
N ASN A 147 -7.67 -18.98 15.45
CA ASN A 147 -7.10 -20.11 16.18
C ASN A 147 -5.57 -20.13 16.03
N CYS A 148 -4.86 -20.15 17.15
CA CYS A 148 -3.40 -20.13 17.16
C CYS A 148 -2.85 -21.56 17.08
N LEU A 149 -1.90 -21.82 16.18
CA LEU A 149 -1.31 -23.15 15.98
C LEU A 149 -0.08 -23.42 16.86
N ASP A 150 0.29 -22.45 17.70
CA ASP A 150 1.48 -22.53 18.53
C ASP A 150 1.37 -23.60 19.61
N GLU A 151 2.44 -24.37 19.80
CA GLU A 151 2.58 -25.26 20.93
C GLU A 151 3.78 -24.89 21.80
N TRP A 152 3.67 -25.20 23.09
CA TRP A 152 4.74 -24.97 24.05
C TRP A 152 5.78 -26.08 23.99
N ASP A 153 7.01 -25.75 23.62
CA ASP A 153 8.12 -26.71 23.53
C ASP A 153 8.90 -26.90 24.85
N GLY A 154 8.46 -26.27 25.94
CA GLY A 154 9.21 -26.19 27.20
C GLY A 154 9.92 -24.84 27.41
N SER A 155 9.98 -23.97 26.40
CA SER A 155 10.70 -22.70 26.45
C SER A 155 10.03 -21.55 25.67
N ASN A 156 9.37 -21.84 24.55
CA ASN A 156 8.73 -20.86 23.68
C ASN A 156 7.41 -21.44 23.13
N TRP A 157 6.50 -20.54 22.74
CA TRP A 157 5.34 -20.85 21.91
C TRP A 157 5.70 -20.56 20.45
N TRP A 158 5.52 -21.54 19.57
CA TRP A 158 5.80 -21.39 18.13
C TRP A 158 5.10 -22.45 17.28
N SER A 159 5.04 -22.17 15.98
CA SER A 159 4.53 -23.05 14.92
C SER A 159 5.62 -23.24 13.85
N GLY A 160 5.89 -24.48 13.46
CA GLY A 160 6.87 -24.84 12.41
C GLY A 160 8.36 -24.63 12.76
N SER A 161 8.75 -23.41 13.15
CA SER A 161 10.10 -23.05 13.57
C SER A 161 10.11 -22.02 14.70
N LYS A 162 11.24 -21.94 15.43
CA LYS A 162 11.37 -21.03 16.57
C LYS A 162 11.11 -19.58 16.16
N PHE A 163 10.26 -18.89 16.93
CA PHE A 163 9.83 -17.49 16.72
C PHE A 163 8.93 -17.26 15.50
N CYS A 164 8.45 -18.33 14.88
CA CYS A 164 7.37 -18.28 13.90
C CYS A 164 6.04 -18.59 14.59
N HIS A 165 4.99 -17.93 14.14
CA HIS A 165 3.64 -18.07 14.66
C HIS A 165 2.67 -18.18 13.51
N GLU A 166 1.70 -19.10 13.65
CA GLU A 166 0.68 -19.33 12.64
C GLU A 166 -0.71 -19.23 13.26
N TYR A 167 -1.61 -18.56 12.53
CA TYR A 167 -3.00 -18.36 12.94
C TYR A 167 -3.93 -18.75 11.81
N VAL A 168 -5.02 -19.45 12.16
CA VAL A 168 -6.05 -19.86 11.22
C VAL A 168 -7.30 -19.01 11.43
N TYR A 169 -7.90 -18.56 10.33
CA TYR A 169 -9.17 -17.85 10.32
C TYR A 169 -10.13 -18.49 9.31
N ASP A 170 -11.43 -18.39 9.58
CA ASP A 170 -12.48 -18.77 8.65
C ASP A 170 -12.60 -17.69 7.58
N VAL A 171 -12.57 -18.09 6.31
CA VAL A 171 -12.80 -17.18 5.19
C VAL A 171 -14.29 -17.09 4.90
N LEU A 172 -14.81 -15.86 4.94
CA LEU A 172 -16.20 -15.53 4.63
C LEU A 172 -16.38 -15.26 3.14
N GLU A 173 -15.45 -14.54 2.52
CA GLU A 173 -15.48 -14.12 1.11
C GLU A 173 -14.06 -14.08 0.52
N ILE A 174 -13.93 -14.42 -0.76
CA ILE A 174 -12.75 -14.23 -1.61
C ILE A 174 -13.20 -13.43 -2.83
N ASP A 175 -12.58 -12.29 -3.09
CA ASP A 175 -12.92 -11.36 -4.17
C ASP A 175 -14.42 -11.00 -4.20
N GLY A 176 -15.02 -10.88 -3.02
CA GLY A 176 -16.44 -10.56 -2.83
C GLY A 176 -17.41 -11.74 -3.05
N GLU A 177 -16.91 -12.94 -3.31
CA GLU A 177 -17.72 -14.15 -3.44
C GLU A 177 -17.53 -15.08 -2.24
N LYS A 178 -18.63 -15.69 -1.79
CA LYS A 178 -18.56 -16.72 -0.75
C LYS A 178 -17.86 -17.98 -1.29
N PRO A 179 -16.87 -18.55 -0.58
CA PRO A 179 -16.24 -19.80 -0.98
C PRO A 179 -17.25 -20.94 -1.18
N ALA A 180 -17.01 -21.77 -2.20
CA ALA A 180 -17.88 -22.90 -2.53
C ALA A 180 -17.84 -24.02 -1.47
N GLU A 181 -16.75 -24.11 -0.73
CA GLU A 181 -16.49 -25.06 0.34
C GLU A 181 -15.85 -24.34 1.54
N PRO A 182 -15.71 -24.99 2.71
CA PRO A 182 -14.99 -24.40 3.83
C PRO A 182 -13.56 -24.06 3.43
N THR A 183 -13.21 -22.79 3.60
CA THR A 183 -11.92 -22.24 3.23
C THR A 183 -11.38 -21.44 4.39
N PHE A 184 -10.07 -21.52 4.59
CA PHE A 184 -9.37 -20.97 5.73
C PHE A 184 -8.22 -20.10 5.25
N LEU A 185 -7.93 -19.06 6.02
CA LEU A 185 -6.73 -18.25 5.87
C LEU A 185 -5.72 -18.72 6.91
N VAL A 186 -4.53 -19.09 6.48
CA VAL A 186 -3.38 -19.33 7.37
C VAL A 186 -2.46 -18.13 7.29
N GLU A 187 -2.38 -17.37 8.38
CA GLU A 187 -1.47 -16.25 8.55
C GLU A 187 -0.15 -16.76 9.14
N TYR A 188 0.96 -16.42 8.49
CA TYR A 188 2.32 -16.69 8.94
C TYR A 188 2.96 -15.39 9.40
N SER A 189 3.48 -15.38 10.62
CA SER A 189 4.23 -14.25 11.16
C SER A 189 5.51 -14.73 11.82
N SER A 190 6.52 -13.87 11.91
CA SER A 190 7.72 -14.18 12.68
C SER A 190 8.28 -12.95 13.40
N GLN A 191 8.97 -13.21 14.50
CA GLN A 191 9.62 -12.17 15.29
C GLN A 191 11.02 -11.80 14.78
N TRP A 192 11.45 -12.38 13.66
CA TRP A 192 12.73 -12.05 13.05
C TRP A 192 12.71 -10.65 12.45
N GLN A 193 13.85 -9.95 12.53
CA GLN A 193 13.99 -8.64 11.90
C GLN A 193 13.77 -8.75 10.39
N ASN A 194 13.08 -7.75 9.81
CA ASN A 194 12.68 -7.73 8.40
C ASN A 194 11.66 -8.81 8.01
N SER A 195 11.02 -9.48 8.97
CA SER A 195 9.89 -10.37 8.69
C SER A 195 8.62 -9.53 8.51
N HIS A 196 7.94 -9.72 7.38
CA HIS A 196 6.58 -9.23 7.18
C HIS A 196 5.61 -10.41 7.25
N PRO A 197 4.39 -10.25 7.79
CA PRO A 197 3.38 -11.28 7.71
C PRO A 197 3.09 -11.70 6.25
N SER A 198 2.88 -12.98 6.06
CA SER A 198 2.38 -13.55 4.81
C SER A 198 1.16 -14.39 5.12
N ALA A 199 0.38 -14.75 4.10
CA ALA A 199 -0.74 -15.64 4.29
C ALA A 199 -0.97 -16.53 3.07
N GLU A 200 -1.68 -17.62 3.29
CA GLU A 200 -2.12 -18.56 2.27
C GLU A 200 -3.60 -18.92 2.51
N VAL A 201 -4.31 -19.17 1.42
CA VAL A 201 -5.70 -19.63 1.45
C VAL A 201 -5.72 -21.13 1.24
N MET A 202 -6.33 -21.85 2.16
CA MET A 202 -6.36 -23.32 2.16
C MET A 202 -7.79 -23.84 2.24
N THR A 203 -8.06 -24.91 1.52
CA THR A 203 -9.24 -25.77 1.72
C THR A 203 -9.12 -26.54 3.04
N GLU A 204 -10.21 -27.18 3.47
CA GLU A 204 -10.19 -28.04 4.67
C GLU A 204 -9.17 -29.18 4.54
N ASP A 205 -9.01 -29.77 3.35
CA ASP A 205 -8.06 -30.88 3.13
C ASP A 205 -6.60 -30.39 3.16
N GLU A 206 -6.30 -29.26 2.53
CA GLU A 206 -4.95 -28.65 2.55
C GLU A 206 -4.56 -28.22 3.98
N LEU A 207 -5.49 -27.62 4.73
CA LEU A 207 -5.25 -27.28 6.13
C LEU A 207 -4.98 -28.51 6.99
N ARG A 208 -5.65 -29.64 6.74
CA ARG A 208 -5.39 -30.90 7.44
C ARG A 208 -3.99 -31.43 7.15
N GLU A 209 -3.56 -31.39 5.89
CA GLU A 209 -2.22 -31.79 5.49
C GLU A 209 -1.16 -30.90 6.15
N HIS A 210 -1.33 -29.58 6.10
CA HIS A 210 -0.45 -28.61 6.77
C HIS A 210 -0.34 -28.85 8.28
N LEU A 211 -1.46 -29.10 8.95
CA LEU A 211 -1.47 -29.45 10.39
C LEU A 211 -0.76 -30.78 10.67
N GLU A 212 -0.89 -31.79 9.80
CA GLU A 212 -0.18 -33.06 9.93
C GLU A 212 1.34 -32.86 9.79
N GLU A 213 1.80 -32.02 8.85
CA GLU A 213 3.21 -31.67 8.67
C GLU A 213 3.79 -30.97 9.91
N LEU A 214 2.99 -30.13 10.58
CA LEU A 214 3.33 -29.52 11.86
C LEU A 214 3.20 -30.47 13.07
N GLY A 215 2.71 -31.70 12.87
CA GLY A 215 2.47 -32.67 13.93
C GLY A 215 1.32 -32.29 14.87
N ARG A 216 0.31 -31.56 14.38
CA ARG A 216 -0.86 -31.06 15.12
C ARG A 216 -2.08 -31.94 14.90
N ASP A 217 -2.97 -32.03 15.90
CA ASP A 217 -4.26 -32.71 15.74
C ASP A 217 -5.25 -31.78 15.01
N ALA A 218 -5.60 -32.11 13.78
CA ALA A 218 -6.54 -31.31 12.99
C ALA A 218 -7.90 -31.10 13.67
N ASN A 219 -8.33 -32.00 14.58
CA ASN A 219 -9.60 -31.84 15.30
C ASN A 219 -9.55 -30.77 16.40
N GLU A 220 -8.35 -30.37 16.84
CA GLU A 220 -8.16 -29.29 17.80
C GLU A 220 -8.17 -27.93 17.10
N TYR A 221 -7.55 -27.85 15.92
CA TYR A 221 -7.26 -26.58 15.27
C TYR A 221 -8.25 -26.16 14.18
N ILE A 222 -8.95 -27.11 13.56
CA ILE A 222 -10.04 -26.81 12.62
C ILE A 222 -11.32 -26.61 13.43
N PRO A 223 -11.95 -25.42 13.41
CA PRO A 223 -13.18 -25.17 14.15
C PRO A 223 -14.26 -26.20 13.79
N ALA A 224 -14.81 -26.88 14.80
CA ALA A 224 -15.95 -27.77 14.59
C ALA A 224 -17.18 -26.96 14.13
N LYS A 225 -17.74 -27.32 12.98
CA LYS A 225 -18.94 -26.71 12.38
C LYS A 225 -20.15 -26.70 13.33
#